data_AF-A0A660S3L7-F1
#
_entry.id   AF-A0A660S3L7-F1
#
_cell.length_a   1.000
_cell.length_b   1.000
_cell.length_c   1.000
_cell.angle_alpha   90.00
_cell.angle_beta   90.00
_cell.angle_gamma   90.00
#
_symmetry.space_group_name_H-M   'P 1'
#
loop_
_entity.id
_entity.type
_entity.pdbx_description
1 polymer ?
#
loop_
_entity_poly.entity_id
_entity_poly.type
_entity_poly.pdbx_seq_one_letter_code
_entity_poly.pdbx_strand_id
1 'polypeptide(L)'
;MPKEKQLGLSDKEKEKLLDILEKEGREKWYKRWKEHMAIPSNLDVLSKDKDEQEKILRYLLLRVLINQQARFDKVREMSIRISEEFTDILLSEPFKISESELFKVFKDVAGEKGSLLYRVGSLGGIKPISLFSYRFKAYEGFIRWLNENSLKFVDVVTEQL
;
A
#
# COMPACT_ATOMS: atom_id res chain seq x y z
N MET A 1 30.97 -39.90 -9.25
CA MET A 1 30.98 -38.98 -10.40
C MET A 1 29.79 -39.30 -11.27
N PRO A 2 28.99 -38.31 -11.74
CA PRO A 2 27.89 -38.56 -12.65
C PRO A 2 28.45 -39.18 -13.94
N LYS A 3 27.87 -40.29 -14.41
CA LYS A 3 28.35 -41.06 -15.58
C LYS A 3 27.73 -40.60 -16.90
N GLU A 4 26.72 -39.74 -16.87
CA GLU A 4 25.98 -39.27 -18.05
C GLU A 4 26.17 -37.76 -18.23
N LYS A 5 26.53 -37.35 -19.46
CA LYS A 5 26.55 -35.94 -19.85
C LYS A 5 25.10 -35.50 -20.06
N GLN A 6 24.67 -34.49 -19.32
CA GLN A 6 23.37 -33.85 -19.56
C GLN A 6 23.40 -33.21 -20.96
N LEU A 7 22.56 -33.71 -21.87
CA LEU A 7 22.32 -33.09 -23.15
C LEU A 7 21.47 -31.84 -22.95
N GLY A 8 21.77 -30.78 -23.72
CA GLY A 8 20.98 -29.55 -23.69
C GLY A 8 19.54 -29.81 -24.11
N LEU A 9 18.62 -29.01 -23.59
CA LEU A 9 17.22 -29.02 -24.00
C LEU A 9 17.11 -28.76 -25.51
N SER A 10 16.18 -29.44 -26.17
CA SER A 10 15.73 -29.05 -27.51
C SER A 10 15.05 -27.67 -27.46
N ASP A 11 14.96 -26.99 -28.60
CA ASP A 11 14.38 -25.64 -28.63
C ASP A 11 12.92 -25.61 -28.18
N LYS A 12 12.14 -26.66 -28.48
CA LYS A 12 10.76 -26.83 -27.98
C LYS A 12 10.70 -27.00 -26.46
N GLU A 13 11.68 -27.69 -25.88
CA GLU A 13 11.78 -27.83 -24.42
C GLU A 13 12.25 -26.54 -23.75
N LYS A 14 13.12 -25.77 -24.42
CA LYS A 14 13.51 -24.43 -23.96
C LYS A 14 12.33 -23.47 -23.96
N GLU A 15 11.53 -23.43 -25.03
CA GLU A 15 10.30 -22.61 -25.08
C GLU A 15 9.34 -22.98 -23.96
N LYS A 16 9.05 -24.28 -23.78
CA LYS A 16 8.20 -24.76 -22.69
C LYS A 16 8.77 -24.39 -21.31
N LEU A 17 10.09 -24.45 -21.14
CA LEU A 17 10.75 -24.04 -19.91
C LEU A 17 10.62 -22.52 -19.68
N LEU A 18 10.78 -21.71 -20.72
CA LEU A 18 10.61 -20.26 -20.64
C LEU A 18 9.17 -19.88 -20.27
N ASP A 19 8.16 -20.54 -20.84
CA ASP A 19 6.76 -20.33 -20.48
C ASP A 19 6.50 -20.63 -18.99
N ILE A 20 7.07 -21.73 -18.48
CA ILE A 20 6.97 -22.10 -17.06
C ILE A 20 7.63 -21.04 -16.19
N LEU A 21 8.84 -20.61 -16.54
CA LEU A 21 9.60 -19.60 -15.79
C LEU A 21 8.90 -18.24 -15.82
N GLU A 22 8.30 -17.86 -16.95
CA GLU A 22 7.53 -16.62 -17.07
C GLU A 22 6.30 -16.67 -16.19
N LYS A 23 5.52 -17.76 -16.24
CA LYS A 23 4.34 -17.93 -15.41
C LYS A 23 4.69 -17.90 -13.92
N GLU A 24 5.67 -18.70 -13.51
CA GLU A 24 6.19 -18.72 -12.14
C GLU A 24 6.71 -17.34 -11.70
N GLY A 25 7.42 -16.66 -12.59
CA GLY A 25 7.94 -15.31 -12.37
C GLY A 25 6.83 -14.31 -12.12
N ARG A 26 5.80 -14.29 -12.98
CA ARG A 26 4.62 -13.42 -12.84
C ARG A 26 3.84 -13.70 -11.57
N GLU A 27 3.56 -14.97 -11.26
CA GLU A 27 2.81 -15.36 -10.06
C GLU A 27 3.57 -15.00 -8.77
N LYS A 28 4.88 -15.31 -8.70
CA LYS A 28 5.73 -14.95 -7.56
C LYS A 28 5.90 -13.45 -7.42
N TRP A 29 6.07 -12.74 -8.53
CA TRP A 29 6.14 -11.28 -8.53
C TRP A 29 4.82 -10.69 -8.02
N TYR A 30 3.68 -11.14 -8.53
CA TYR A 30 2.36 -10.66 -8.10
C TYR A 30 2.14 -10.93 -6.61
N LYS A 31 2.44 -12.15 -6.14
CA LYS A 31 2.33 -12.51 -4.72
C LYS A 31 3.21 -11.61 -3.85
N ARG A 32 4.50 -11.48 -4.20
CA ARG A 32 5.45 -10.64 -3.44
C ARG A 32 5.05 -9.18 -3.48
N TRP A 33 4.62 -8.69 -4.63
CA TRP A 33 4.17 -7.31 -4.81
C TRP A 33 2.93 -7.04 -3.96
N LYS A 34 1.91 -7.92 -4.00
CA LYS A 34 0.69 -7.80 -3.18
C LYS A 34 1.00 -7.84 -1.69
N GLU A 35 1.86 -8.77 -1.26
CA GLU A 35 2.33 -8.87 0.12
C GLU A 35 3.13 -7.63 0.56
N HIS A 36 4.04 -7.14 -0.28
CA HIS A 36 4.81 -5.92 0.01
C HIS A 36 3.92 -4.70 0.08
N MET A 37 3.01 -4.54 -0.89
CA MET A 37 2.09 -3.42 -0.97
C MET A 37 1.00 -3.43 0.09
N ALA A 38 0.90 -4.52 0.87
CA ALA A 38 -0.07 -4.63 1.97
C ALA A 38 -1.53 -4.46 1.51
N ILE A 39 -1.81 -4.75 0.24
CA ILE A 39 -3.12 -4.48 -0.36
C ILE A 39 -4.19 -5.24 0.44
N PRO A 40 -5.16 -4.54 1.04
CA PRO A 40 -6.21 -5.18 1.80
C PRO A 40 -7.10 -6.01 0.86
N SER A 41 -7.72 -7.05 1.41
CA SER A 41 -8.44 -8.06 0.64
C SER A 41 -9.68 -7.50 -0.10
N ASN A 42 -10.16 -6.34 0.32
CA ASN A 42 -11.29 -5.62 -0.27
C ASN A 42 -10.93 -4.78 -1.51
N LEU A 43 -9.67 -4.78 -1.96
CA LEU A 43 -9.23 -4.07 -3.18
C LEU A 43 -8.72 -5.04 -4.25
N ASP A 44 -9.22 -4.88 -5.47
CA ASP A 44 -8.81 -5.69 -6.63
C ASP A 44 -7.90 -4.93 -7.60
N VAL A 45 -6.59 -5.07 -7.39
CA VAL A 45 -5.53 -4.43 -8.19
C VAL A 45 -5.61 -4.75 -9.68
N LEU A 46 -6.14 -5.91 -10.06
CA LEU A 46 -6.18 -6.33 -11.45
C LEU A 46 -7.46 -5.87 -12.16
N SER A 47 -8.34 -5.17 -11.45
CA SER A 47 -9.57 -4.66 -12.03
C SER A 47 -9.31 -3.63 -13.13
N LYS A 48 -10.07 -3.77 -14.21
CA LYS A 48 -10.14 -2.78 -15.31
C LYS A 48 -11.22 -1.73 -15.06
N ASP A 49 -12.00 -1.90 -13.99
CA ASP A 49 -13.00 -0.94 -13.60
C ASP A 49 -12.35 0.36 -13.11
N LYS A 50 -12.79 1.50 -13.66
CA LYS A 50 -12.20 2.80 -13.34
C LYS A 50 -12.41 3.22 -11.88
N ASP A 51 -13.52 2.84 -11.27
CA ASP A 51 -13.82 3.20 -9.88
C ASP A 51 -12.97 2.34 -8.92
N GLU A 52 -12.72 1.08 -9.26
CA GLU A 52 -11.78 0.24 -8.51
C GLU A 52 -10.34 0.76 -8.65
N GLN A 53 -9.93 1.17 -9.85
CA GLN A 53 -8.62 1.81 -10.07
C GLN A 53 -8.45 3.10 -9.25
N GLU A 54 -9.49 3.92 -9.17
CA GLU A 54 -9.52 5.10 -8.31
C GLU A 54 -9.28 4.74 -6.85
N LYS A 55 -9.99 3.73 -6.31
CA LYS A 55 -9.81 3.26 -4.92
C LYS A 55 -8.37 2.80 -4.66
N ILE A 56 -7.78 2.03 -5.59
CA ILE A 56 -6.41 1.56 -5.48
C ILE A 56 -5.42 2.73 -5.44
N LEU A 57 -5.59 3.71 -6.33
CA LEU A 57 -4.71 4.87 -6.36
C LEU A 57 -4.79 5.67 -5.05
N ARG A 58 -5.99 5.87 -4.50
CA ARG A 58 -6.18 6.53 -3.20
C ARG A 58 -5.51 5.75 -2.08
N TYR A 59 -5.66 4.42 -2.05
CA TYR A 59 -4.98 3.56 -1.08
C TYR A 59 -3.45 3.65 -1.21
N LEU A 60 -2.92 3.61 -2.43
CA LEU A 60 -1.48 3.69 -2.67
C LEU A 60 -0.92 5.06 -2.23
N LEU A 61 -1.67 6.14 -2.45
CA LEU A 61 -1.31 7.48 -1.96
C LEU A 61 -1.20 7.50 -0.42
N LEU A 62 -2.22 7.00 0.29
CA LEU A 62 -2.19 6.88 1.75
C LEU A 62 -0.94 6.11 2.21
N ARG A 63 -0.67 4.96 1.59
CA ARG A 63 0.48 4.11 1.91
C ARG A 63 1.79 4.85 1.70
N VAL A 64 1.96 5.55 0.58
CA VAL A 64 3.16 6.34 0.27
C VAL A 64 3.38 7.40 1.34
N LEU A 65 2.33 8.13 1.72
CA LEU A 65 2.42 9.18 2.74
C LEU A 65 2.85 8.61 4.10
N ILE A 66 2.20 7.55 4.58
CA ILE A 66 2.53 6.91 5.87
C ILE A 66 3.93 6.28 5.87
N ASN A 67 4.37 5.70 4.74
CA ASN A 67 5.64 4.98 4.67
C ASN A 67 6.88 5.87 4.84
N GLN A 68 6.77 7.19 4.64
CA GLN A 68 7.91 8.10 4.73
C GLN A 68 8.58 8.00 6.11
N GLN A 69 9.88 7.66 6.17
CA GLN A 69 10.65 7.57 7.43
C GLN A 69 10.12 6.57 8.47
N ALA A 70 9.21 5.68 8.09
CA ALA A 70 8.62 4.67 8.95
C ALA A 70 9.40 3.36 8.92
N ARG A 71 9.17 2.48 9.90
CA ARG A 71 9.62 1.09 9.84
C ARG A 71 8.68 0.28 8.95
N PHE A 72 9.24 -0.38 7.95
CA PHE A 72 8.49 -1.04 6.87
C PHE A 72 7.45 -2.06 7.35
N ASP A 73 7.83 -2.91 8.31
CA ASP A 73 6.97 -3.92 8.93
C ASP A 73 5.74 -3.27 9.59
N LYS A 74 5.95 -2.17 10.32
CA LYS A 74 4.88 -1.44 10.99
C LYS A 74 4.03 -0.59 10.06
N VAL A 75 4.57 -0.12 8.94
CA VAL A 75 3.76 0.51 7.88
C VAL A 75 2.79 -0.49 7.28
N ARG A 76 3.27 -1.69 6.95
CA ARG A 76 2.41 -2.75 6.40
C ARG A 76 1.24 -3.05 7.34
N GLU A 77 1.54 -3.23 8.63
CA GLU A 77 0.53 -3.47 9.66
C GLU A 77 -0.43 -2.28 9.77
N MET A 78 0.08 -1.04 9.80
CA MET A 78 -0.74 0.18 9.89
C MET A 78 -1.68 0.33 8.69
N SER A 79 -1.17 0.14 7.47
CA SER A 79 -1.97 0.28 6.24
C SER A 79 -3.10 -0.75 6.19
N ILE A 80 -2.85 -1.99 6.63
CA ILE A 80 -3.89 -3.02 6.73
C ILE A 80 -4.91 -2.61 7.79
N ARG A 81 -4.48 -2.30 9.02
CA ARG A 81 -5.37 -2.00 10.15
C ARG A 81 -6.27 -0.79 9.89
N ILE A 82 -5.73 0.31 9.36
CA ILE A 82 -6.54 1.49 9.01
C ILE A 82 -7.55 1.16 7.91
N SER A 83 -7.17 0.36 6.91
CA SER A 83 -8.07 -0.01 5.82
C SER A 83 -9.18 -0.96 6.26
N GLU A 84 -8.88 -1.89 7.16
CA GLU A 84 -9.88 -2.80 7.75
C GLU A 84 -10.84 -2.06 8.68
N GLU A 85 -10.32 -1.12 9.49
CA GLU A 85 -11.12 -0.36 10.45
C GLU A 85 -12.10 0.60 9.76
N PHE A 86 -11.61 1.36 8.77
CA PHE A 86 -12.38 2.45 8.16
C PHE A 86 -12.94 2.11 6.79
N THR A 87 -12.55 0.99 6.19
CA THR A 87 -13.10 0.44 4.95
C THR A 87 -13.19 1.48 3.81
N ASP A 88 -14.36 1.63 3.19
CA ASP A 88 -14.58 2.56 2.08
C ASP A 88 -14.49 4.03 2.53
N ILE A 89 -14.82 4.35 3.79
CA ILE A 89 -14.76 5.73 4.32
C ILE A 89 -13.34 6.28 4.21
N LEU A 90 -12.32 5.45 4.43
CA LEU A 90 -10.92 5.84 4.28
C LEU A 90 -10.60 6.37 2.89
N LEU A 91 -11.21 5.80 1.85
CA LEU A 91 -10.91 6.09 0.46
C LEU A 91 -11.85 7.16 -0.11
N SER A 92 -13.13 7.17 0.29
CA SER A 92 -14.13 8.10 -0.21
C SER A 92 -14.15 9.41 0.56
N GLU A 93 -14.16 9.34 1.90
CA GLU A 93 -14.44 10.49 2.78
C GLU A 93 -13.60 10.44 4.07
N PRO A 94 -12.25 10.40 3.98
CA PRO A 94 -11.38 10.26 5.15
C PRO A 94 -11.53 11.37 6.17
N PHE A 95 -12.05 12.54 5.76
CA PHE A 95 -12.36 13.68 6.63
C PHE A 95 -13.54 13.45 7.58
N LYS A 96 -14.28 12.35 7.42
CA LYS A 96 -15.30 11.90 8.37
C LYS A 96 -14.73 11.02 9.49
N ILE A 97 -13.50 10.53 9.36
CA ILE A 97 -12.84 9.69 10.37
C ILE A 97 -12.43 10.58 11.55
N SER A 98 -12.84 10.22 12.76
CA SER A 98 -12.43 10.98 13.94
C SER A 98 -10.94 10.78 14.22
N GLU A 99 -10.23 11.85 14.62
CA GLU A 99 -8.84 11.76 15.04
C GLU A 99 -8.68 10.81 16.24
N SER A 100 -9.70 10.74 17.10
CA SER A 100 -9.70 9.86 18.27
C SER A 100 -9.65 8.38 17.89
N GLU A 101 -10.39 7.95 16.87
CA GLU A 101 -10.38 6.57 16.38
C GLU A 101 -9.12 6.28 15.59
N LEU A 102 -8.71 7.22 14.75
CA LEU A 102 -7.46 7.13 14.01
C LEU A 102 -6.25 6.98 14.96
N PHE A 103 -6.22 7.72 16.07
CA PHE A 103 -5.15 7.60 17.05
C PHE A 103 -5.22 6.34 17.92
N LYS A 104 -6.40 5.70 18.07
CA LYS A 104 -6.48 4.36 18.68
C LYS A 104 -5.75 3.35 17.80
N VAL A 105 -6.09 3.30 16.50
CA VAL A 105 -5.39 2.42 15.54
C VAL A 105 -3.88 2.72 15.52
N PHE A 106 -3.51 4.01 15.57
CA PHE A 106 -2.12 4.42 15.66
C PHE A 106 -1.42 3.81 16.87
N LYS A 107 -1.98 3.97 18.08
CA LYS A 107 -1.38 3.48 19.32
C LYS A 107 -1.29 1.95 19.34
N ASP A 108 -2.30 1.25 18.83
CA ASP A 108 -2.33 -0.20 18.79
C ASP A 108 -1.16 -0.77 17.97
N VAL A 109 -0.88 -0.17 16.81
CA VAL A 109 0.18 -0.64 15.90
C VAL A 109 1.55 -0.05 16.25
N ALA A 110 1.60 1.25 16.55
CA ALA A 110 2.83 2.01 16.72
C ALA A 110 3.34 2.04 18.18
N GLY A 111 2.56 1.51 19.11
CA GLY A 111 2.79 1.55 20.56
C GLY A 111 2.44 2.91 21.17
N GLU A 112 2.40 2.97 22.51
CA GLU A 112 2.00 4.18 23.28
C GLU A 112 2.69 5.48 22.86
N LYS A 113 3.98 5.41 22.50
CA LYS A 113 4.77 6.56 22.05
C LYS A 113 4.91 6.66 20.52
N GLY A 114 4.28 5.77 19.76
CA GLY A 114 4.43 5.70 18.30
C GLY A 114 5.80 5.22 17.81
N SER A 115 6.65 4.73 18.72
CA SER A 115 8.05 4.41 18.49
C SER A 115 8.28 3.19 17.61
N LEU A 116 7.29 2.31 17.51
CA LEU A 116 7.36 1.13 16.64
C LEU A 116 7.22 1.55 15.18
N LEU A 117 6.41 2.58 14.88
CA LEU A 117 6.24 3.07 13.52
C LEU A 117 7.31 4.08 13.12
N TYR A 118 7.57 5.10 13.95
CA TYR A 118 8.51 6.17 13.66
C TYR A 118 9.63 6.26 14.69
N ARG A 119 10.83 6.61 14.24
CA ARG A 119 11.95 6.86 15.16
C ARG A 119 11.64 8.05 16.06
N VAL A 120 11.66 7.78 17.36
CA VAL A 120 11.52 8.78 18.41
C VAL A 120 12.77 9.66 18.43
N GLY A 121 12.57 10.98 18.46
CA GLY A 121 13.64 11.95 18.73
C GLY A 121 13.66 12.34 20.21
N SER A 122 14.35 13.43 20.53
CA SER A 122 14.36 14.05 21.86
C SER A 122 12.97 14.44 22.38
N LEU A 123 12.00 14.66 21.48
CA LEU A 123 10.62 15.07 21.80
C LEU A 123 9.68 13.90 22.16
N GLY A 124 10.19 12.68 22.33
CA GLY A 124 9.35 11.55 22.71
C GLY A 124 8.24 11.26 21.69
N GLY A 125 7.04 10.92 22.19
CA GLY A 125 5.89 10.56 21.36
C GLY A 125 5.29 11.69 20.53
N ILE A 126 5.64 12.95 20.81
CA ILE A 126 5.15 14.13 20.06
C ILE A 126 5.57 14.03 18.59
N LYS A 127 6.80 13.59 18.32
CA LYS A 127 7.30 13.46 16.95
C LYS A 127 6.53 12.37 16.18
N PRO A 128 6.44 11.11 16.62
CA PRO A 128 5.66 10.09 15.92
C PRO A 128 4.20 10.47 15.68
N ILE A 129 3.50 11.02 16.68
CA ILE A 129 2.09 11.38 16.51
C ILE A 129 1.93 12.54 15.53
N SER A 130 2.74 13.60 15.63
CA SER A 130 2.68 14.71 14.67
C SER A 130 3.03 14.26 13.26
N LEU A 131 4.03 13.38 13.10
CA LEU A 131 4.41 12.81 11.80
C LEU A 131 3.22 12.10 11.15
N PHE A 132 2.56 11.24 11.92
CA PHE A 132 1.39 10.51 11.45
C PHE A 132 0.24 11.46 11.11
N SER A 133 -0.08 12.40 12.02
CA SER A 133 -1.18 13.34 11.86
C SER A 133 -1.04 14.19 10.61
N TYR A 134 0.12 14.80 10.35
CA TYR A 134 0.25 15.66 9.17
C TYR A 134 0.12 14.85 7.87
N ARG A 135 0.60 13.60 7.85
CA ARG A 135 0.53 12.73 6.66
C ARG A 135 -0.89 12.33 6.37
N PHE A 136 -1.61 11.94 7.42
CA PHE A 136 -3.01 11.61 7.30
C PHE A 136 -3.83 12.85 6.90
N LYS A 137 -3.56 14.02 7.49
CA LYS A 137 -4.23 15.26 7.11
C LYS A 137 -3.92 15.73 5.70
N ALA A 138 -2.70 15.50 5.21
CA ALA A 138 -2.36 15.75 3.81
C ALA A 138 -3.16 14.84 2.87
N TYR A 139 -3.26 13.55 3.21
CA TYR A 139 -4.12 12.61 2.48
C TYR A 139 -5.59 13.04 2.49
N GLU A 140 -6.12 13.32 3.67
CA GLU A 140 -7.49 13.79 3.89
C GLU A 140 -7.82 15.03 3.06
N GLY A 141 -6.94 16.04 3.13
CA GLY A 141 -7.10 17.29 2.38
C GLY A 141 -7.07 17.06 0.87
N PHE A 142 -6.21 16.16 0.39
CA PHE A 142 -6.16 15.82 -1.04
C PHE A 142 -7.43 15.12 -1.52
N ILE A 143 -7.93 14.12 -0.77
CA ILE A 143 -9.18 13.44 -1.13
C ILE A 143 -10.37 14.40 -1.07
N ARG A 144 -10.40 15.28 -0.06
CA ARG A 144 -11.43 16.32 0.04
C ARG A 144 -11.40 17.25 -1.18
N TRP A 145 -10.22 17.71 -1.59
CA TRP A 145 -10.06 18.54 -2.79
C TRP A 145 -10.57 17.84 -4.06
N LEU A 146 -10.24 16.55 -4.25
CA LEU A 146 -10.77 15.77 -5.38
C LEU A 146 -12.30 15.78 -5.38
N ASN A 147 -12.91 15.45 -4.24
CA ASN A 147 -14.37 15.37 -4.11
C ASN A 147 -15.06 16.73 -4.32
N GLU A 148 -14.52 17.82 -3.73
CA GLU A 148 -15.07 19.18 -3.87
C GLU A 148 -15.03 19.68 -5.32
N ASN A 149 -14.06 19.20 -6.12
CA ASN A 149 -13.91 19.57 -7.53
C ASN A 149 -14.46 18.51 -8.49
N SER A 150 -15.11 17.45 -7.98
CA SER A 150 -15.64 16.33 -8.78
C SER A 150 -14.58 15.69 -9.69
N LEU A 151 -13.33 15.62 -9.22
CA LEU A 151 -12.21 15.03 -9.93
C LEU A 151 -12.00 13.57 -9.53
N LYS A 152 -11.52 12.75 -10.47
CA LYS A 152 -10.95 11.44 -10.15
C LYS A 152 -9.42 11.53 -10.14
N PHE A 153 -8.80 10.89 -9.16
CA PHE A 153 -7.34 10.85 -9.06
C PHE A 153 -6.72 10.15 -10.27
N VAL A 154 -7.35 9.11 -10.80
CA VAL A 154 -6.88 8.44 -12.03
C VAL A 154 -6.73 9.42 -13.20
N ASP A 155 -7.70 10.30 -13.39
CA ASP A 155 -7.69 11.27 -14.48
C ASP A 155 -6.58 12.31 -14.26
N VAL A 156 -6.44 12.82 -13.02
CA VAL A 156 -5.35 13.75 -12.63
C VAL A 156 -3.97 13.16 -12.91
N VAL A 157 -3.75 11.89 -12.57
CA VAL A 157 -2.48 11.20 -12.81
C VAL A 157 -2.21 11.06 -14.31
N THR A 158 -3.22 10.70 -15.12
CA THR A 158 -3.04 10.50 -16.56
C THR A 158 -2.92 11.79 -17.37
N GLU A 159 -3.47 12.90 -16.89
CA GLU A 159 -3.42 14.19 -17.59
C GLU A 159 -2.15 14.99 -17.28
N GLN A 160 -1.53 14.75 -16.13
CA GLN A 160 -0.37 15.53 -15.65
C GLN A 160 0.98 14.79 -15.70
N LEU A 161 0.99 13.47 -15.95
CA LEU A 161 2.19 12.64 -16.12
C LEU A 161 2.20 11.95 -17.47
#